data_AF-A0A7X5V9E7-F1
#
_entry.id   AF-A0A7X5V9E7-F1
#
_cell.length_a   1.000
_cell.length_b   1.000
_cell.length_c   1.000
_cell.angle_alpha   90.00
_cell.angle_beta   90.00
_cell.angle_gamma   90.00
#
_symmetry.space_group_name_H-M   'P 1'
#
loop_
_entity.id
_entity.type
_entity.pdbx_description
1 polymer ?
#
loop_
_entity_poly.entity_id
_entity_poly.type
_entity_poly.pdbx_seq_one_letter_code
_entity_poly.pdbx_strand_id
1 'polypeptide(L)'
;MILIGRHQDDGPVYVAESVTELLHAHVEALRSGRIERDEDGGLWINSGDPYHHKRRYDDNCRLVVSGRDAGPVRGVTAETRELLVHDAPWVDLEPVREAPALLRFSIHNCAGLDLSPLQATPVEVVELATDTIDLSALQGHPTVGRVVLRSAKPVDLRPLASCPNLHTLDLTDAPATDVSVVGLLTGLRYLRMLRPQWQAAHQLPTSLAVAELAEEPLQERKYYWSFDKAYEKRRPTLPDALEWADRLTNGTTDILTIKGRF
;
A
#
# COMPACT_ATOMS: atom_id res chain seq x y z
N MET A 1 -15.96 13.25 10.72
CA MET A 1 -16.22 12.24 9.68
C MET A 1 -15.81 10.86 10.18
N ILE A 2 -16.73 9.89 10.22
CA ILE A 2 -16.47 8.50 10.62
C ILE A 2 -16.44 7.61 9.39
N LEU A 3 -15.35 6.84 9.28
CA LEU A 3 -15.17 5.81 8.26
C LEU A 3 -15.12 4.45 8.96
N ILE A 4 -15.83 3.45 8.43
CA ILE A 4 -15.78 2.08 8.94
C ILE A 4 -15.20 1.18 7.84
N GLY A 5 -14.02 0.61 8.10
CA GLY A 5 -13.46 -0.48 7.31
C GLY A 5 -14.12 -1.79 7.72
N ARG A 6 -15.01 -2.32 6.88
CA ARG A 6 -15.59 -3.67 7.07
C ARG A 6 -14.86 -4.76 6.28
N HIS A 7 -14.05 -4.38 5.29
CA HIS A 7 -13.27 -5.31 4.46
C HIS A 7 -11.80 -4.87 4.41
N GLN A 8 -10.89 -5.84 4.49
CA GLN A 8 -9.44 -5.60 4.42
C GLN A 8 -8.99 -5.06 3.06
N ASP A 9 -9.74 -5.36 1.99
CA ASP A 9 -9.37 -5.02 0.62
C ASP A 9 -10.13 -3.82 0.03
N ASP A 10 -11.27 -3.46 0.63
CA ASP A 10 -12.27 -2.54 0.02
C ASP A 10 -12.25 -1.13 0.61
N GLY A 11 -11.33 -0.86 1.54
CA GLY A 11 -11.16 0.44 2.19
C GLY A 11 -12.31 0.80 3.15
N PRO A 12 -12.17 1.93 3.88
CA PRO A 12 -13.15 2.31 4.88
C PRO A 12 -14.30 3.10 4.23
N VAL A 13 -15.53 2.67 4.46
CA VAL A 13 -16.74 3.30 3.92
C VAL A 13 -17.15 4.44 4.83
N TYR A 14 -17.49 5.60 4.26
CA TYR A 14 -18.06 6.69 5.03
C TYR A 14 -19.46 6.34 5.54
N VAL A 15 -19.68 6.52 6.84
CA VAL A 15 -20.91 6.08 7.50
C VAL A 15 -21.64 7.18 8.27
N ALA A 16 -20.96 8.28 8.63
CA ALA A 16 -21.55 9.41 9.36
C ALA A 16 -20.57 10.61 9.47
N GLU A 17 -21.08 11.82 9.70
CA GLU A 17 -20.23 12.99 9.96
C GLU A 17 -19.59 12.92 11.35
N SER A 18 -20.22 12.23 12.30
CA SER A 18 -19.71 12.07 13.67
C SER A 18 -20.11 10.74 14.31
N VAL A 19 -19.42 10.37 15.39
CA VAL A 19 -19.79 9.19 16.20
C VAL A 19 -21.21 9.34 16.74
N THR A 20 -21.62 10.55 17.11
CA THR A 20 -22.96 10.85 17.63
C THR A 20 -24.05 10.55 16.60
N GLU A 21 -23.85 10.96 15.36
CA GLU A 21 -24.78 10.72 14.26
C GLU A 21 -24.85 9.22 13.91
N LEU A 22 -23.69 8.55 13.89
CA LEU A 22 -23.61 7.10 13.69
C LEU A 22 -24.41 6.35 14.77
N LEU A 23 -24.24 6.71 16.04
CA LEU A 23 -24.96 6.09 17.16
C LEU A 23 -26.46 6.38 17.08
N HIS A 24 -26.86 7.59 16.71
CA HIS A 24 -28.26 7.96 16.55
C HIS A 24 -28.95 7.10 15.47
N ALA A 25 -28.30 6.92 14.31
CA ALA A 25 -28.83 6.08 13.24
C ALA A 25 -29.01 4.61 13.65
N HIS A 26 -28.08 4.05 14.44
CA HIS A 26 -28.20 2.69 14.97
C HIS A 26 -29.31 2.57 16.01
N VAL A 27 -29.46 3.56 16.90
CA VAL A 27 -30.54 3.59 17.90
C VAL A 27 -31.90 3.70 17.22
N GLU A 28 -32.05 4.50 16.18
CA GLU A 28 -33.28 4.58 15.40
C GLU A 28 -33.61 3.27 14.67
N ALA A 29 -32.60 2.61 14.09
CA ALA A 29 -32.77 1.32 13.44
C ALA A 29 -33.28 0.24 14.41
N LEU A 30 -32.71 0.21 15.62
CA LEU A 30 -33.17 -0.68 16.70
C LEU A 30 -34.60 -0.36 17.14
N ARG A 31 -34.94 0.93 17.32
CA ARG A 31 -36.29 1.37 17.70
C ARG A 31 -37.34 1.08 16.64
N SER A 32 -36.95 1.13 15.37
CA SER A 32 -37.84 0.87 14.22
C SER A 32 -37.93 -0.61 13.85
N GLY A 33 -37.24 -1.51 14.57
CA GLY A 33 -37.29 -2.94 14.31
C GLY A 33 -36.61 -3.36 13.00
N ARG A 34 -35.71 -2.52 12.45
CA ARG A 34 -34.92 -2.82 11.25
C ARG A 34 -33.76 -3.76 11.59
N ILE A 35 -34.12 -4.97 11.97
CA ILE A 35 -33.19 -6.04 12.36
C ILE A 35 -33.40 -7.20 11.40
N GLU A 36 -32.39 -7.46 10.57
CA GLU A 36 -32.35 -8.59 9.66
C GLU A 36 -31.64 -9.75 10.33
N ARG A 37 -32.06 -10.97 10.00
CA ARG A 37 -31.39 -12.21 10.42
C ARG A 37 -30.88 -12.89 9.16
N ASP A 38 -29.59 -13.20 9.13
CA ASP A 38 -29.04 -14.01 8.05
C ASP A 38 -29.37 -15.49 8.24
N GLU A 39 -29.09 -16.30 7.20
CA GLU A 39 -29.34 -17.74 7.19
C GLU A 39 -28.50 -18.51 8.22
N ASP A 40 -27.40 -17.90 8.70
CA ASP A 40 -26.49 -18.45 9.71
C ASP A 40 -26.87 -18.03 11.15
N GLY A 41 -27.97 -17.29 11.33
CA GLY A 41 -28.46 -16.83 12.63
C GLY A 41 -27.78 -15.55 13.15
N GLY A 42 -26.97 -14.89 12.34
CA GLY A 42 -26.41 -13.57 12.59
C GLY A 42 -27.49 -12.49 12.60
N LEU A 43 -27.38 -11.56 13.55
CA LEU A 43 -28.27 -10.40 13.67
C LEU A 43 -27.61 -9.17 13.04
N TRP A 44 -28.28 -8.57 12.06
CA TRP A 44 -27.83 -7.36 11.37
C TRP A 44 -28.78 -6.21 11.64
N ILE A 45 -28.26 -5.11 12.19
CA ILE A 45 -29.02 -3.86 12.35
C ILE A 45 -28.94 -3.11 11.02
N ASN A 46 -30.05 -3.01 10.30
CA ASN A 46 -30.14 -2.25 9.07
C ASN A 46 -30.33 -0.76 9.43
N SER A 47 -29.23 -0.05 9.65
CA SER A 47 -29.19 1.38 9.97
C SER A 47 -29.45 2.30 8.77
N GLY A 48 -29.79 1.75 7.60
CA GLY A 48 -29.86 2.44 6.32
C GLY A 48 -28.75 1.96 5.39
N ASP A 49 -28.88 2.22 4.10
CA ASP A 49 -27.96 1.71 3.08
C ASP A 49 -26.56 2.36 3.20
N PRO A 50 -25.54 1.67 3.75
CA PRO A 50 -24.19 2.22 3.86
C PRO A 50 -23.56 2.43 2.48
N TYR A 51 -24.10 1.79 1.45
CA TYR A 51 -23.65 1.95 0.05
C TYR A 51 -24.08 3.27 -0.56
N HIS A 52 -25.01 4.02 0.07
CA HIS A 52 -25.38 5.35 -0.42
C HIS A 52 -24.18 6.33 -0.41
N HIS A 53 -23.23 6.08 0.50
CA HIS A 53 -21.98 6.83 0.62
C HIS A 53 -20.82 6.24 -0.17
N LYS A 54 -20.85 4.96 -0.56
CA LYS A 54 -19.79 4.33 -1.38
C LYS A 54 -19.64 5.07 -2.72
N ARG A 55 -20.75 5.42 -3.37
CA ARG A 55 -20.74 6.26 -4.59
C ARG A 55 -20.20 7.67 -4.30
N ARG A 56 -20.66 8.33 -3.22
CA ARG A 56 -20.19 9.68 -2.86
C ARG A 56 -18.70 9.76 -2.47
N TYR A 57 -18.12 8.71 -1.89
CA TYR A 57 -16.69 8.67 -1.55
C TYR A 57 -15.83 8.53 -2.80
N ASP A 58 -16.11 7.56 -3.67
CA ASP A 58 -15.37 7.40 -4.93
C ASP A 58 -15.55 8.63 -5.85
N ASP A 59 -16.73 9.24 -5.85
CA ASP A 59 -17.03 10.40 -6.71
C ASP A 59 -16.34 11.70 -6.23
N ASN A 60 -16.09 11.89 -4.92
CA ASN A 60 -15.59 13.15 -4.36
C ASN A 60 -14.19 13.07 -3.73
N CYS A 61 -13.82 11.91 -3.17
CA CYS A 61 -12.58 11.74 -2.40
C CYS A 61 -11.47 11.08 -3.24
N ARG A 62 -11.78 10.53 -4.42
CA ARG A 62 -10.80 9.90 -5.30
C ARG A 62 -10.64 10.69 -6.58
N LEU A 63 -9.40 11.10 -6.85
CA LEU A 63 -9.00 11.77 -8.07
C LEU A 63 -8.12 10.84 -8.91
N VAL A 64 -8.50 10.62 -10.17
CA VAL A 64 -7.71 9.84 -11.13
C VAL A 64 -7.20 10.79 -12.22
N VAL A 65 -5.89 10.78 -12.44
CA VAL A 65 -5.22 11.61 -13.44
C VAL A 65 -4.51 10.69 -14.41
N SER A 66 -4.74 10.88 -15.72
CA SER A 66 -4.05 10.13 -16.74
C SER A 66 -3.94 10.87 -18.07
N GLY A 67 -3.02 10.40 -18.91
CA GLY A 67 -2.82 10.92 -20.25
C GLY A 67 -1.63 11.87 -20.36
N ARG A 68 -1.21 12.11 -21.61
CA ARG A 68 0.00 12.88 -21.94
C ARG A 68 -0.12 14.38 -21.66
N ASP A 69 -1.34 14.90 -21.57
CA ASP A 69 -1.64 16.30 -21.27
C ASP A 69 -1.99 16.51 -19.79
N ALA A 70 -1.62 15.57 -18.92
CA ALA A 70 -1.79 15.64 -17.46
C ALA A 70 -0.91 16.70 -16.77
N GLY A 71 -0.55 17.78 -17.47
CA GLY A 71 -0.04 19.00 -16.83
C GLY A 71 -1.05 19.54 -15.81
N PRO A 72 -0.64 20.55 -15.01
CA PRO A 72 -0.77 20.51 -13.54
C PRO A 72 -2.03 19.79 -13.07
N VAL A 73 -1.89 18.81 -12.17
CA VAL A 73 -3.00 17.98 -11.69
C VAL A 73 -4.23 18.83 -11.39
N ARG A 74 -5.30 18.62 -12.16
CA ARG A 74 -6.55 19.37 -12.04
C ARG A 74 -7.57 18.59 -11.23
N GLY A 75 -8.48 19.31 -10.57
CA GLY A 75 -9.57 18.70 -9.82
C GLY A 75 -9.19 18.27 -8.40
N VAL A 76 -8.02 18.69 -7.89
CA VAL A 76 -7.69 18.58 -6.47
C VAL A 76 -8.66 19.45 -5.68
N THR A 77 -9.24 18.86 -4.65
CA THR A 77 -10.17 19.52 -3.74
C THR A 77 -9.74 19.29 -2.29
N ALA A 78 -10.28 20.08 -1.37
CA ALA A 78 -10.06 19.89 0.06
C ALA A 78 -10.56 18.53 0.58
N GLU A 79 -11.45 17.86 -0.17
CA GLU A 79 -11.99 16.53 0.15
C GLU A 79 -11.20 15.39 -0.50
N THR A 80 -10.22 15.69 -1.37
CA THR A 80 -9.43 14.66 -2.05
C THR A 80 -8.60 13.89 -1.02
N ARG A 81 -8.85 12.58 -0.94
CA ARG A 81 -8.16 11.64 -0.04
C ARG A 81 -7.26 10.67 -0.78
N GLU A 82 -7.60 10.35 -2.01
CA GLU A 82 -6.90 9.37 -2.82
C GLU A 82 -6.57 10.00 -4.17
N LEU A 83 -5.29 10.04 -4.50
CA LEU A 83 -4.82 10.50 -5.80
C LEU A 83 -4.12 9.34 -6.51
N LEU A 84 -4.71 8.92 -7.64
CA LEU A 84 -4.14 7.93 -8.54
C LEU A 84 -3.69 8.62 -9.83
N VAL A 85 -2.41 8.55 -10.12
CA VAL A 85 -1.85 9.09 -11.36
C VAL A 85 -1.31 7.93 -12.20
N HIS A 86 -1.73 7.81 -13.46
CA HIS A 86 -1.21 6.77 -14.33
C HIS A 86 -1.01 7.23 -15.78
N ASP A 87 0.03 6.74 -16.44
CA ASP A 87 0.33 7.03 -17.86
C ASP A 87 0.42 8.55 -18.16
N ALA A 88 0.96 9.30 -17.20
CA ALA A 88 1.06 10.76 -17.19
C ALA A 88 2.52 11.19 -17.04
N PRO A 89 3.33 11.14 -18.12
CA PRO A 89 4.72 11.57 -18.06
C PRO A 89 4.79 13.06 -17.73
N TRP A 90 5.72 13.43 -16.83
CA TRP A 90 5.96 14.83 -16.44
C TRP A 90 4.73 15.53 -15.82
N VAL A 91 3.87 14.76 -15.16
CA VAL A 91 2.79 15.29 -14.34
C VAL A 91 3.33 16.28 -13.32
N ASP A 92 2.71 17.45 -13.24
CA ASP A 92 3.04 18.47 -12.24
C ASP A 92 2.10 18.31 -11.04
N LEU A 93 2.68 17.93 -9.89
CA LEU A 93 2.00 17.67 -8.64
C LEU A 93 1.90 18.90 -7.72
N GLU A 94 2.37 20.09 -8.11
CA GLU A 94 2.27 21.28 -7.25
C GLU A 94 0.84 21.55 -6.71
N PRO A 95 -0.25 21.36 -7.48
CA PRO A 95 -1.61 21.51 -6.96
C PRO A 95 -1.98 20.57 -5.81
N VAL A 96 -1.26 19.47 -5.62
CA VAL A 96 -1.51 18.48 -4.56
C VAL A 96 -1.28 19.08 -3.16
N ARG A 97 -0.51 20.17 -3.03
CA ARG A 97 -0.37 20.93 -1.78
C ARG A 97 -1.71 21.44 -1.24
N GLU A 98 -2.70 21.61 -2.11
CA GLU A 98 -4.05 22.08 -1.75
C GLU A 98 -4.99 20.93 -1.31
N ALA A 99 -4.46 19.72 -1.12
CA ALA A 99 -5.18 18.54 -0.63
C ALA A 99 -4.89 18.24 0.87
N PRO A 100 -5.46 19.01 1.82
CA PRO A 100 -5.23 18.81 3.26
C PRO A 100 -5.77 17.49 3.81
N ALA A 101 -6.59 16.76 3.04
CA ALA A 101 -7.16 15.47 3.42
C ALA A 101 -6.52 14.29 2.69
N LEU A 102 -5.44 14.49 1.93
CA LEU A 102 -4.81 13.42 1.16
C LEU A 102 -4.20 12.36 2.08
N LEU A 103 -4.67 11.11 1.92
CA LEU A 103 -4.23 9.96 2.71
C LEU A 103 -3.48 8.93 1.86
N ARG A 104 -3.90 8.75 0.60
CA ARG A 104 -3.33 7.76 -0.32
C ARG A 104 -2.87 8.43 -1.60
N PHE A 105 -1.64 8.14 -1.98
CA PHE A 105 -1.05 8.60 -3.23
C PHE A 105 -0.48 7.38 -3.98
N SER A 106 -0.95 7.17 -5.21
CA SER A 106 -0.51 6.09 -6.07
C SER A 106 -0.10 6.63 -7.42
N ILE A 107 1.07 6.23 -7.91
CA ILE A 107 1.52 6.56 -9.25
C ILE A 107 2.00 5.33 -10.03
N HIS A 108 1.61 5.27 -11.31
CA HIS A 108 1.95 4.17 -12.20
C HIS A 108 2.42 4.68 -13.55
N ASN A 109 3.51 4.13 -14.08
CA ASN A 109 4.00 4.42 -15.42
C ASN A 109 4.17 5.93 -15.71
N CYS A 110 4.74 6.66 -14.76
CA CYS A 110 5.06 8.09 -14.91
C CYS A 110 6.58 8.30 -14.80
N ALA A 111 7.12 9.21 -15.59
CA ALA A 111 8.55 9.53 -15.61
C ALA A 111 8.78 10.99 -15.21
N GLY A 112 9.94 11.27 -14.58
CA GLY A 112 10.35 12.63 -14.19
C GLY A 112 9.49 13.23 -13.08
N LEU A 113 9.03 12.39 -12.15
CA LEU A 113 8.13 12.80 -11.07
C LEU A 113 8.86 13.58 -9.98
N ASP A 114 8.35 14.74 -9.60
CA ASP A 114 8.73 15.45 -8.39
C ASP A 114 7.71 15.18 -7.27
N LEU A 115 8.16 14.52 -6.19
CA LEU A 115 7.33 14.20 -5.02
C LEU A 115 7.33 15.31 -3.95
N SER A 116 8.10 16.39 -4.12
CA SER A 116 8.21 17.49 -3.17
C SER A 116 6.88 18.09 -2.70
N PRO A 117 5.81 18.17 -3.55
CA PRO A 117 4.50 18.63 -3.11
C PRO A 117 3.88 17.78 -1.99
N LEU A 118 4.18 16.49 -1.91
CA LEU A 118 3.60 15.58 -0.91
C LEU A 118 4.03 15.95 0.51
N GLN A 119 5.18 16.60 0.69
CA GLN A 119 5.68 17.02 2.01
C GLN A 119 4.73 17.97 2.76
N ALA A 120 3.85 18.67 2.02
CA ALA A 120 2.82 19.55 2.60
C ALA A 120 1.49 18.83 2.90
N THR A 121 1.41 17.52 2.67
CA THR A 121 0.18 16.73 2.81
C THR A 121 0.30 15.70 3.93
N PRO A 122 -0.82 15.27 4.54
CA PRO A 122 -0.79 14.24 5.58
C PRO A 122 -0.80 12.82 4.99
N VAL A 123 -0.23 12.60 3.80
CA VAL A 123 -0.28 11.29 3.13
C VAL A 123 0.31 10.19 4.01
N GLU A 124 -0.40 9.07 4.09
CA GLU A 124 -0.03 7.91 4.92
C GLU A 124 0.42 6.72 4.07
N VAL A 125 -0.20 6.55 2.90
CA VAL A 125 0.07 5.45 1.97
C VAL A 125 0.61 6.00 0.66
N VAL A 126 1.82 5.58 0.31
CA VAL A 126 2.50 5.97 -0.92
C VAL A 126 2.83 4.72 -1.74
N GLU A 127 2.25 4.62 -2.93
CA GLU A 127 2.51 3.54 -3.87
C GLU A 127 3.14 4.09 -5.15
N LEU A 128 4.37 3.69 -5.43
CA LEU A 128 5.14 4.19 -6.56
C LEU A 128 5.50 3.03 -7.49
N ALA A 129 5.03 3.07 -8.73
CA ALA A 129 5.29 2.08 -9.76
C ALA A 129 5.83 2.73 -11.04
N THR A 130 7.12 3.02 -11.06
CA THR A 130 7.79 3.77 -12.15
C THR A 130 9.17 3.19 -12.46
N ASP A 131 9.70 3.44 -13.66
CA ASP A 131 11.03 2.94 -14.05
C ASP A 131 12.16 3.38 -13.13
N THR A 132 12.02 4.59 -12.56
CA THR A 132 12.95 5.17 -11.59
C THR A 132 12.18 5.88 -10.50
N ILE A 133 12.59 5.69 -9.25
CA ILE A 133 11.98 6.32 -8.07
C ILE A 133 13.07 7.10 -7.33
N ASP A 134 12.83 8.39 -7.09
CA ASP A 134 13.58 9.20 -6.15
C ASP A 134 12.73 9.46 -4.91
N LEU A 135 13.21 9.03 -3.74
CA LEU A 135 12.53 9.18 -2.45
C LEU A 135 13.04 10.37 -1.65
N SER A 136 13.98 11.16 -2.19
CA SER A 136 14.61 12.30 -1.48
C SER A 136 13.58 13.25 -0.87
N ALA A 137 12.50 13.54 -1.60
CA ALA A 137 11.40 14.39 -1.17
C ALA A 137 10.56 13.82 0.00
N LEU A 138 10.64 12.51 0.29
CA LEU A 138 9.94 11.90 1.44
C LEU A 138 10.78 11.93 2.72
N GLN A 139 12.00 12.47 2.69
CA GLN A 139 12.85 12.54 3.86
C GLN A 139 12.17 13.33 4.99
N GLY A 140 12.03 12.72 6.15
CA GLY A 140 11.39 13.32 7.32
C GLY A 140 9.88 13.51 7.17
N HIS A 141 9.22 12.84 6.22
CA HIS A 141 7.79 13.00 6.01
C HIS A 141 7.00 12.64 7.28
N PRO A 142 6.13 13.54 7.79
CA PRO A 142 5.58 13.41 9.14
C PRO A 142 4.62 12.23 9.30
N THR A 143 3.89 11.83 8.25
CA THR A 143 2.76 10.88 8.36
C THR A 143 2.89 9.61 7.53
N VAL A 144 3.91 9.48 6.66
CA VAL A 144 4.01 8.32 5.77
C VAL A 144 4.24 7.06 6.61
N GLY A 145 3.29 6.13 6.55
CA GLY A 145 3.25 4.89 7.32
C GLY A 145 3.46 3.65 6.47
N ARG A 146 2.97 3.67 5.23
CA ARG A 146 3.07 2.55 4.28
C ARG A 146 3.65 3.01 2.95
N VAL A 147 4.71 2.34 2.53
CA VAL A 147 5.36 2.59 1.23
C VAL A 147 5.41 1.30 0.42
N VAL A 148 4.92 1.35 -0.82
CA VAL A 148 4.97 0.24 -1.77
C VAL A 148 5.72 0.69 -3.00
N LEU A 149 6.81 0.02 -3.35
CA LEU A 149 7.68 0.40 -4.46
C LEU A 149 7.72 -0.70 -5.52
N ARG A 150 7.59 -0.28 -6.78
CA ARG A 150 7.85 -1.10 -7.97
C ARG A 150 8.71 -0.27 -8.92
N SER A 151 9.95 -0.68 -9.12
CA SER A 151 10.87 0.01 -10.01
C SER A 151 11.81 -0.93 -10.73
N ALA A 152 12.05 -0.64 -12.01
CA ALA A 152 13.02 -1.37 -12.80
C ALA A 152 14.46 -1.11 -12.33
N LYS A 153 14.73 0.08 -11.78
CA LYS A 153 16.07 0.47 -11.29
C LYS A 153 16.17 0.37 -9.76
N PRO A 154 17.39 0.19 -9.22
CA PRO A 154 17.60 0.22 -7.79
C PRO A 154 17.16 1.55 -7.16
N VAL A 155 16.49 1.47 -6.01
CA VAL A 155 15.98 2.61 -5.26
C VAL A 155 16.85 2.86 -4.03
N ASP A 156 17.16 4.12 -3.73
CA ASP A 156 17.82 4.49 -2.48
C ASP A 156 16.79 4.61 -1.35
N LEU A 157 16.90 3.77 -0.32
CA LEU A 157 15.96 3.71 0.79
C LEU A 157 16.33 4.65 1.94
N ARG A 158 17.50 5.32 1.91
CA ARG A 158 17.97 6.18 3.01
C ARG A 158 16.97 7.27 3.43
N PRO A 159 16.24 7.94 2.51
CA PRO A 159 15.24 8.93 2.90
C PRO A 159 14.19 8.38 3.87
N LEU A 160 13.77 7.13 3.70
CA LEU A 160 12.74 6.47 4.51
C LEU A 160 13.15 6.26 5.97
N ALA A 161 14.45 6.19 6.28
CA ALA A 161 14.95 5.99 7.64
C ALA A 161 14.63 7.17 8.58
N SER A 162 14.30 8.33 8.01
CA SER A 162 13.92 9.52 8.78
C SER A 162 12.41 9.70 8.94
N CYS A 163 11.59 8.83 8.35
CA CYS A 163 10.13 8.89 8.46
C CYS A 163 9.67 8.27 9.79
N PRO A 164 9.17 9.06 10.76
CA PRO A 164 8.92 8.58 12.12
C PRO A 164 7.76 7.58 12.22
N ASN A 165 6.82 7.61 11.27
CA ASN A 165 5.62 6.78 11.28
C ASN A 165 5.68 5.57 10.33
N LEU A 166 6.80 5.38 9.61
CA LEU A 166 6.93 4.29 8.65
C LEU A 166 6.92 2.93 9.36
N HIS A 167 5.89 2.13 9.08
CA HIS A 167 5.70 0.81 9.68
C HIS A 167 5.57 -0.31 8.63
N THR A 168 5.34 0.01 7.36
CA THR A 168 5.15 -0.97 6.29
C THR A 168 5.95 -0.60 5.05
N LEU A 169 6.75 -1.54 4.55
CA LEU A 169 7.54 -1.39 3.32
C LEU A 169 7.39 -2.63 2.44
N ASP A 170 7.01 -2.43 1.17
CA ASP A 170 7.00 -3.46 0.14
C ASP A 170 7.98 -3.11 -0.99
N LEU A 171 8.97 -3.98 -1.21
CA LEU A 171 10.04 -3.92 -2.22
C LEU A 171 9.95 -5.07 -3.23
N THR A 172 8.79 -5.71 -3.39
CA THR A 172 8.60 -6.89 -4.26
C THR A 172 9.16 -6.68 -5.66
N ASP A 173 8.99 -5.51 -6.25
CA ASP A 173 9.51 -5.24 -7.59
C ASP A 173 10.40 -4.01 -7.62
N ALA A 174 11.07 -3.68 -6.52
CA ALA A 174 11.96 -2.52 -6.44
C ALA A 174 13.25 -2.95 -5.73
N PRO A 175 14.33 -3.28 -6.46
CA PRO A 175 15.59 -3.61 -5.83
C PRO A 175 16.10 -2.41 -5.03
N ALA A 176 16.58 -2.62 -3.81
CA ALA A 176 17.28 -1.58 -3.08
C ALA A 176 18.72 -1.40 -3.63
N THR A 177 19.19 -0.16 -3.70
CA THR A 177 20.62 0.14 -4.01
C THR A 177 21.53 -0.43 -2.92
N ASP A 178 21.09 -0.32 -1.67
CA ASP A 178 21.73 -0.90 -0.50
C ASP A 178 20.64 -1.41 0.46
N VAL A 179 20.52 -2.72 0.57
CA VAL A 179 19.52 -3.37 1.43
C VAL A 179 19.92 -3.36 2.92
N SER A 180 21.17 -3.00 3.26
CA SER A 180 21.57 -2.87 4.67
C SER A 180 20.84 -1.72 5.38
N VAL A 181 20.40 -0.72 4.62
CA VAL A 181 19.61 0.43 5.09
C VAL A 181 18.30 0.00 5.76
N VAL A 182 17.76 -1.17 5.42
CA VAL A 182 16.51 -1.67 6.00
C VAL A 182 16.64 -1.89 7.51
N GLY A 183 17.85 -2.19 8.00
CA GLY A 183 18.15 -2.28 9.44
C GLY A 183 18.05 -0.93 10.18
N LEU A 184 18.12 0.20 9.47
CA LEU A 184 17.99 1.55 10.04
C LEU A 184 16.53 1.99 10.17
N LEU A 185 15.57 1.24 9.60
CA LEU A 185 14.15 1.56 9.63
C LEU A 185 13.52 1.12 10.97
N THR A 186 13.88 1.80 12.06
CA THR A 186 13.58 1.37 13.45
C THR A 186 12.08 1.34 13.82
N GLY A 187 11.21 1.93 13.00
CA GLY A 187 9.75 1.87 13.15
C GLY A 187 9.09 0.75 12.33
N LEU A 188 9.84 0.08 11.44
CA LEU A 188 9.29 -0.84 10.47
C LEU A 188 8.79 -2.13 11.14
N ARG A 189 7.52 -2.46 10.91
CA ARG A 189 6.86 -3.66 11.46
C ARG A 189 6.59 -4.72 10.41
N TYR A 190 6.33 -4.31 9.17
CA TYR A 190 6.09 -5.21 8.06
C TYR A 190 7.07 -4.90 6.93
N LEU A 191 7.79 -5.93 6.48
CA LEU A 191 8.69 -5.87 5.34
C LEU A 191 8.36 -6.99 4.37
N ARG A 192 8.11 -6.63 3.12
CA ARG A 192 8.00 -7.57 2.02
C ARG A 192 9.08 -7.30 0.99
N MET A 193 9.82 -8.32 0.59
CA MET A 193 10.81 -8.19 -0.49
C MET A 193 11.11 -9.53 -1.15
N LEU A 194 11.77 -9.47 -2.31
CA LEU A 194 12.22 -10.66 -3.03
C LEU A 194 13.40 -11.32 -2.33
N ARG A 195 13.50 -12.61 -2.62
CA ARG A 195 14.55 -13.51 -2.17
C ARG A 195 16.00 -12.99 -2.27
N PRO A 196 16.48 -12.41 -3.38
CA PRO A 196 17.86 -11.93 -3.44
C PRO A 196 18.12 -10.80 -2.43
N GLN A 197 17.10 -9.98 -2.16
CA GLN A 197 17.18 -8.91 -1.17
C GLN A 197 17.25 -9.47 0.25
N TRP A 198 16.45 -10.50 0.56
CA TRP A 198 16.55 -11.25 1.83
C TRP A 198 17.92 -11.89 2.03
N GLN A 199 18.54 -12.42 0.98
CA GLN A 199 19.87 -13.02 1.07
C GLN A 199 20.98 -11.97 1.25
N ALA A 200 20.81 -10.78 0.67
CA ALA A 200 21.75 -9.69 0.80
C ALA A 200 21.56 -8.86 2.09
N ALA A 201 20.41 -8.98 2.75
CA ALA A 201 20.13 -8.29 4.00
C ALA A 201 20.86 -8.99 5.16
N HIS A 202 21.81 -8.29 5.78
CA HIS A 202 22.58 -8.80 6.92
C HIS A 202 22.03 -8.28 8.26
N GLN A 203 21.25 -7.20 8.24
CA GLN A 203 20.64 -6.58 9.41
C GLN A 203 19.17 -6.29 9.10
N LEU A 204 18.30 -6.70 10.01
CA LEU A 204 16.87 -6.42 9.95
C LEU A 204 16.50 -5.44 11.06
N PRO A 205 15.47 -4.61 10.86
CA PRO A 205 15.03 -3.68 11.87
C PRO A 205 14.52 -4.44 13.10
N THR A 206 14.92 -4.01 14.29
CA THR A 206 14.56 -4.68 15.55
C THR A 206 13.07 -4.66 15.86
N SER A 207 12.32 -3.75 15.22
CA SER A 207 10.86 -3.60 15.33
C SER A 207 10.08 -4.53 14.40
N LEU A 208 10.76 -5.31 13.55
CA LEU A 208 10.11 -6.11 12.51
C LEU A 208 9.25 -7.21 13.14
N ALA A 209 7.95 -7.15 12.87
CA ALA A 209 6.98 -8.13 13.34
C ALA A 209 6.66 -9.16 12.25
N VAL A 210 6.67 -8.75 10.98
CA VAL A 210 6.32 -9.59 9.83
C VAL A 210 7.34 -9.42 8.73
N ALA A 211 7.96 -10.53 8.35
CA ALA A 211 8.85 -10.65 7.19
C ALA A 211 8.15 -11.51 6.14
N GLU A 212 7.76 -10.91 5.02
CA GLU A 212 7.13 -11.62 3.91
C GLU A 212 8.12 -11.82 2.76
N LEU A 213 8.23 -13.08 2.34
CA LEU A 213 8.88 -13.41 1.08
C LEU A 213 7.88 -13.16 -0.04
N ALA A 214 8.14 -12.14 -0.86
CA ALA A 214 7.33 -11.88 -2.02
C ALA A 214 7.38 -13.05 -3.02
N GLU A 215 6.25 -13.37 -3.64
CA GLU A 215 6.25 -14.28 -4.78
C GLU A 215 7.18 -13.73 -5.86
N GLU A 216 8.07 -14.57 -6.39
CA GLU A 216 8.91 -14.17 -7.51
C GLU A 216 7.99 -13.86 -8.68
N PRO A 217 8.05 -12.65 -9.28
CA PRO A 217 7.22 -12.33 -10.42
C PRO A 217 7.44 -13.38 -11.50
N LEU A 218 6.35 -13.74 -12.20
CA LEU A 218 6.41 -14.65 -13.35
C LEU A 218 7.61 -14.26 -14.21
N GLN A 219 8.41 -15.23 -14.64
CA GLN A 219 9.61 -14.97 -15.43
C GLN A 219 9.32 -14.10 -16.67
N GLU A 220 8.05 -14.03 -17.11
CA GLU A 220 7.50 -13.04 -18.05
C GLU A 220 7.93 -11.58 -17.78
N ARG A 221 8.03 -11.13 -16.52
CA ARG A 221 8.56 -9.79 -16.19
C ARG A 221 10.07 -9.65 -16.46
N LYS A 222 10.84 -10.74 -16.37
CA LYS A 222 12.25 -10.78 -16.80
C LYS A 222 12.38 -10.90 -18.33
N TYR A 223 11.36 -11.42 -19.02
CA TYR A 223 11.35 -11.69 -20.46
C TYR A 223 10.73 -10.61 -21.34
N TYR A 224 10.61 -9.36 -20.89
CA TYR A 224 10.43 -8.26 -21.84
C TYR A 224 11.56 -8.20 -22.91
N TRP A 225 12.65 -8.98 -22.75
CA TRP A 225 13.76 -9.06 -23.72
C TRP A 225 14.35 -10.44 -24.08
N SER A 226 13.74 -11.60 -23.77
CA SER A 226 14.09 -12.86 -24.48
C SER A 226 13.03 -13.96 -24.39
N PHE A 227 12.70 -14.60 -25.51
CA PHE A 227 11.63 -15.60 -25.61
C PHE A 227 12.05 -17.04 -25.27
N ASP A 228 13.32 -17.29 -24.92
CA ASP A 228 13.89 -18.64 -25.02
C ASP A 228 13.64 -19.57 -23.82
N LYS A 229 13.01 -19.12 -22.74
CA LYS A 229 12.88 -19.90 -21.49
C LYS A 229 11.53 -19.83 -20.77
N ALA A 230 10.45 -19.49 -21.47
CA ALA A 230 9.10 -19.32 -20.92
C ALA A 230 8.44 -20.60 -20.31
N TYR A 231 9.10 -21.76 -20.35
CA TYR A 231 8.49 -23.06 -19.99
C TYR A 231 9.19 -23.83 -18.85
N GLU A 232 10.09 -23.21 -18.08
CA GLU A 232 10.71 -23.88 -16.92
C GLU A 232 9.77 -23.91 -15.69
N LYS A 233 9.89 -24.95 -14.85
CA LYS A 233 9.01 -25.15 -13.67
C LYS A 233 9.19 -24.05 -12.62
N ARG A 234 8.06 -23.57 -12.09
CA ARG A 234 7.90 -22.52 -11.07
C ARG A 234 8.77 -22.78 -9.83
N ARG A 235 9.51 -21.77 -9.40
CA ARG A 235 10.18 -21.70 -8.09
C ARG A 235 9.87 -20.35 -7.43
N PRO A 236 9.87 -20.28 -6.09
CA PRO A 236 10.10 -21.39 -5.17
C PRO A 236 8.88 -22.31 -5.04
N THR A 237 9.16 -23.61 -4.97
CA THR A 237 8.19 -24.62 -4.56
C THR A 237 8.12 -24.66 -3.02
N LEU A 238 7.06 -25.26 -2.47
CA LEU A 238 6.93 -25.45 -1.02
C LEU A 238 8.17 -26.12 -0.37
N PRO A 239 8.80 -27.14 -0.99
CA PRO A 239 10.08 -27.67 -0.52
C PRO A 239 11.22 -26.64 -0.45
N ASP A 240 11.32 -25.74 -1.44
CA ASP A 240 12.33 -24.67 -1.43
C ASP A 240 12.06 -23.70 -0.25
N ALA A 241 10.79 -23.37 0.04
CA ALA A 241 10.45 -22.49 1.17
C ALA A 241 10.78 -23.12 2.54
N LEU A 242 10.52 -24.43 2.70
CA LEU A 242 10.79 -25.16 3.94
C LEU A 242 12.28 -25.31 4.22
N GLU A 243 13.08 -25.63 3.20
CA GLU A 243 14.54 -25.74 3.33
C GLU A 243 15.15 -24.44 3.84
N TRP A 244 14.55 -23.29 3.50
CA TRP A 244 15.16 -21.99 3.80
C TRP A 244 14.73 -21.46 5.15
N ALA A 245 13.48 -21.73 5.54
CA ALA A 245 13.04 -21.52 6.91
C ALA A 245 13.89 -22.35 7.89
N ASP A 246 14.25 -23.58 7.52
CA ASP A 246 15.13 -24.45 8.31
C ASP A 246 16.56 -23.88 8.43
N ARG A 247 17.13 -23.39 7.32
CA ARG A 247 18.44 -22.71 7.33
C ARG A 247 18.44 -21.39 8.10
N LEU A 248 17.39 -20.58 8.00
CA LEU A 248 17.27 -19.29 8.70
C LEU A 248 17.15 -19.46 10.22
N THR A 249 16.52 -20.55 10.64
CA THR A 249 16.30 -20.87 12.06
C THR A 249 17.35 -21.80 12.64
N ASN A 250 18.35 -22.23 11.86
CA ASN A 250 19.32 -23.28 12.23
C ASN A 250 18.65 -24.56 12.77
N GLY A 251 17.45 -24.90 12.29
CA GLY A 251 16.67 -26.04 12.76
C GLY A 251 16.19 -25.95 14.21
N THR A 252 16.15 -24.75 14.81
CA THR A 252 15.79 -24.57 16.23
C THR A 252 14.32 -24.19 16.46
N THR A 253 13.49 -24.14 15.41
CA THR A 253 12.11 -23.63 15.52
C THR A 253 11.14 -24.46 14.69
N ASP A 254 9.93 -24.66 15.20
CA ASP A 254 8.85 -25.35 14.48
C ASP A 254 8.32 -24.46 13.34
N ILE A 255 8.37 -24.98 12.10
CA ILE A 255 7.90 -24.27 10.90
C ILE A 255 6.45 -24.69 10.59
N LEU A 256 5.51 -23.77 10.77
CA LEU A 256 4.09 -23.98 10.43
C LEU A 256 3.79 -23.44 9.02
N THR A 257 3.28 -24.30 8.13
CA THR A 257 2.79 -23.91 6.80
C THR A 257 1.29 -23.68 6.83
N ILE A 258 0.83 -22.46 6.56
CA ILE A 258 -0.60 -22.12 6.44
C ILE A 258 -0.94 -22.00 4.95
N LYS A 259 -1.88 -22.82 4.47
CA LYS A 259 -2.44 -22.71 3.11
C LYS A 259 -3.74 -21.90 3.16
N GLY A 260 -3.69 -20.65 2.70
CA GLY A 260 -4.87 -19.84 2.41
C GLY A 260 -5.14 -19.77 0.91
N ARG A 261 -6.42 -19.70 0.51
CA ARG A 261 -6.78 -19.07 -0.77
C ARG A 261 -6.83 -17.57 -0.48
N PHE A 262 -5.88 -16.84 -1.03
CA PHE A 262 -5.95 -15.39 -1.18
C PHE A 262 -6.21 -15.11 -2.66
#